data_AF-B0E947-F1
#
_entry.id   AF-B0E947-F1
#
_cell.length_a   1.000
_cell.length_b   1.000
_cell.length_c   1.000
_cell.angle_alpha   90.00
_cell.angle_beta   90.00
_cell.angle_gamma   90.00
#
_symmetry.space_group_name_H-M   'P 1'
#
loop_
_entity.id
_entity.type
_entity.pdbx_description
1 polymer ?
#
loop_
_entity_poly.entity_id
_entity_poly.type
_entity_poly.pdbx_seq_one_letter_code
_entity_poly.pdbx_strand_id
1 'polypeptide(L)'
;MGDSYLAIDVIVMSLMEEKEISTIVGNSGINVKEFNKKITEMRKGQSVETKEAESQYEALKKYGNDLTAQAESGKMDPIIGRDEEIKRVIRILSRRTKNNPVLIGEPGVGKTAVVEGLAQRIVKGDVPSNLQCRVILYPVLHSIRCTIHKALLYFYSSSQLFH
;
A
#
# COMPACT_ATOMS: atom_id res chain seq x y z
N MET A 1 -19.76 18.80 -8.67
CA MET A 1 -18.85 17.87 -7.96
C MET A 1 -19.12 18.03 -6.48
N GLY A 2 -19.39 16.93 -5.75
CA GLY A 2 -19.67 16.94 -4.31
C GLY A 2 -18.40 16.69 -3.48
N ASP A 3 -17.26 17.21 -3.93
CA ASP A 3 -15.96 16.95 -3.32
C ASP A 3 -15.82 17.74 -2.02
N SER A 4 -15.38 17.07 -0.96
CA SER A 4 -15.15 17.69 0.36
C SER A 4 -13.84 18.49 0.42
N TYR A 5 -12.92 18.26 -0.53
CA TYR A 5 -11.60 18.89 -0.60
C TYR A 5 -11.23 19.32 -2.02
N LEU A 6 -10.38 20.36 -2.12
CA LEU A 6 -9.87 20.88 -3.38
C LEU A 6 -8.78 19.96 -3.94
N ALA A 7 -9.09 19.23 -5.00
CA ALA A 7 -8.16 18.34 -5.68
C ALA A 7 -7.44 19.04 -6.85
N ILE A 8 -6.23 18.59 -7.19
CA ILE A 8 -5.35 19.21 -8.20
C ILE A 8 -6.01 19.25 -9.57
N ASP A 9 -6.68 18.18 -9.93
CA ASP A 9 -7.47 18.07 -11.16
C ASP A 9 -8.64 19.07 -11.23
N VAL A 10 -9.29 19.45 -10.13
CA VAL A 10 -10.27 20.56 -10.11
C VAL A 10 -9.60 21.89 -10.46
N ILE A 11 -8.41 22.14 -9.91
CA ILE A 11 -7.63 23.34 -10.21
C ILE A 11 -7.24 23.35 -11.70
N VAL A 12 -6.76 22.22 -12.23
CA VAL A 12 -6.37 22.11 -13.64
C VAL A 12 -7.57 22.27 -14.57
N MET A 13 -8.72 21.66 -14.27
CA MET A 13 -9.95 21.86 -15.05
C MET A 13 -10.38 23.33 -15.05
N SER A 14 -10.31 24.00 -13.90
CA SER A 14 -10.67 25.43 -13.77
C SER A 14 -9.71 26.33 -14.57
N LEU A 15 -8.42 26.01 -14.57
CA LEU A 15 -7.41 26.71 -15.38
C LEU A 15 -7.64 26.50 -16.88
N MET A 16 -8.09 25.33 -17.31
CA MET A 16 -8.37 25.06 -18.71
C MET A 16 -9.64 25.74 -19.25
N GLU A 17 -10.52 26.24 -18.38
CA GLU A 17 -11.68 27.04 -18.77
C GLU A 17 -11.33 28.53 -18.97
N GLU A 18 -10.15 28.96 -18.54
CA GLU A 18 -9.65 30.31 -18.74
C GLU A 18 -9.31 30.54 -20.23
N LYS A 19 -9.61 31.74 -20.76
CA LYS A 19 -9.53 32.05 -22.20
C LYS A 19 -8.10 32.04 -22.75
N GLU A 20 -7.14 32.61 -22.02
CA GLU A 20 -5.74 32.64 -22.45
C GLU A 20 -5.16 31.22 -22.45
N ILE A 21 -5.41 30.45 -21.39
CA ILE A 21 -4.93 29.07 -21.26
C ILE A 21 -5.58 28.16 -22.31
N SER A 22 -6.89 28.22 -22.49
CA SER A 22 -7.60 27.41 -23.49
C SER A 22 -7.13 27.69 -24.91
N THR A 23 -6.76 28.93 -25.22
CA THR A 23 -6.21 29.31 -26.53
C THR A 23 -4.81 28.72 -26.74
N ILE A 24 -3.93 28.79 -25.72
CA ILE A 24 -2.58 28.22 -25.77
C ILE A 24 -2.63 26.69 -25.91
N VAL A 25 -3.51 26.05 -25.14
CA VAL A 25 -3.72 24.60 -25.13
C VAL A 25 -4.34 24.11 -26.45
N GLY A 26 -5.28 24.89 -27.01
CA GLY A 26 -5.84 24.63 -28.34
C GLY A 26 -4.80 24.72 -29.46
N ASN A 27 -3.90 25.70 -29.38
CA ASN A 27 -2.79 25.84 -30.34
C ASN A 27 -1.76 24.70 -30.28
N SER A 28 -1.70 23.97 -29.17
CA SER A 28 -0.86 22.79 -28.99
C SER A 28 -1.58 21.47 -29.32
N GLY A 29 -2.79 21.54 -29.88
CA GLY A 29 -3.55 20.37 -30.35
C GLY A 29 -4.34 19.65 -29.26
N ILE A 30 -4.45 20.23 -28.07
CA ILE A 30 -5.20 19.64 -26.95
C ILE A 30 -6.61 20.22 -26.95
N ASN A 31 -7.61 19.34 -27.07
CA ASN A 31 -9.01 19.72 -26.96
C ASN A 31 -9.44 19.74 -25.48
N VAL A 32 -9.75 20.92 -24.95
CA VAL A 32 -10.19 21.13 -23.56
C VAL A 32 -11.40 20.25 -23.20
N LYS A 33 -12.33 20.03 -24.13
CA LYS A 33 -13.51 19.16 -23.88
C LYS A 33 -13.12 17.68 -23.74
N GLU A 34 -12.19 17.22 -24.56
CA GLU A 34 -11.70 15.83 -24.48
C GLU A 34 -10.84 15.62 -23.23
N PHE A 35 -10.04 16.62 -22.87
CA PHE A 35 -9.24 16.62 -21.65
C PHE A 35 -10.11 16.52 -20.39
N ASN A 36 -11.14 17.37 -20.27
CA ASN A 36 -12.07 17.32 -19.14
C ASN A 36 -12.84 15.99 -19.08
N LYS A 37 -13.17 15.41 -20.23
CA LYS A 37 -13.79 14.08 -20.31
C LYS A 37 -12.84 12.99 -19.80
N LYS A 38 -11.56 13.02 -20.20
CA LYS A 38 -10.54 12.08 -19.72
C LYS A 38 -10.30 12.19 -18.22
N ILE A 39 -10.24 13.40 -17.65
CA ILE A 39 -10.14 13.58 -16.19
C ILE A 39 -11.37 12.97 -15.48
N THR A 40 -12.57 13.20 -16.02
CA THR A 40 -13.81 12.64 -15.46
C THR A 40 -13.83 11.11 -15.55
N GLU A 41 -13.32 10.53 -16.64
CA GLU A 41 -13.16 9.08 -16.81
C GLU A 41 -12.11 8.49 -15.86
N MET A 42 -10.99 9.20 -15.62
CA MET A 42 -9.98 8.79 -14.65
C MET A 42 -10.51 8.79 -13.23
N ARG A 43 -11.37 9.76 -12.88
CA ARG A 43 -12.03 9.83 -11.56
C ARG A 43 -13.05 8.71 -11.32
N LYS A 44 -13.64 8.11 -12.37
CA LYS A 44 -14.67 7.04 -12.26
C LYS A 44 -15.78 7.29 -11.21
N GLY A 45 -16.11 8.55 -10.93
CA GLY A 45 -17.11 8.92 -9.92
C GLY A 45 -16.63 8.87 -8.46
N GLN A 46 -15.33 8.78 -8.20
CA GLN A 46 -14.76 8.88 -6.86
C GLN A 46 -14.76 10.34 -6.40
N SER A 47 -15.34 10.61 -5.23
CA SER A 47 -15.31 11.89 -4.54
C SER A 47 -13.99 12.05 -3.79
N VAL A 48 -13.35 13.21 -3.92
CA VAL A 48 -12.10 13.48 -3.17
C VAL A 48 -12.46 13.88 -1.75
N GLU A 49 -12.49 12.87 -0.88
CA GLU A 49 -12.92 13.01 0.52
C GLU A 49 -11.75 13.16 1.51
N THR A 50 -10.48 13.05 1.09
CA THR A 50 -9.34 13.24 2.01
C THR A 50 -8.04 13.64 1.30
N LYS A 51 -7.34 14.66 1.83
CA LYS A 51 -6.13 15.28 1.24
C LYS A 51 -4.92 14.35 1.07
N GLU A 52 -4.77 13.32 1.90
CA GLU A 52 -3.56 12.48 1.89
C GLU A 52 -3.81 10.99 1.55
N ALA A 53 -5.07 10.55 1.47
CA ALA A 53 -5.39 9.13 1.36
C ALA A 53 -5.13 8.56 -0.04
N GLU A 54 -5.50 9.27 -1.12
CA GLU A 54 -5.36 8.75 -2.49
C GLU A 54 -3.90 8.62 -2.91
N SER A 55 -3.05 9.62 -2.64
CA SER A 55 -1.63 9.56 -2.99
C SER A 55 -0.90 8.42 -2.26
N GLN A 56 -1.22 8.19 -0.98
CA GLN A 56 -0.67 7.05 -0.25
C GLN A 56 -1.23 5.72 -0.75
N TYR A 57 -2.54 5.63 -1.03
CA TYR A 57 -3.18 4.38 -1.45
C TYR A 57 -2.81 3.96 -2.87
N GLU A 58 -2.66 4.93 -3.80
CA GLU A 58 -2.12 4.67 -5.13
C GLU A 58 -0.63 4.31 -5.08
N ALA A 59 0.18 4.99 -4.26
CA ALA A 59 1.58 4.61 -4.08
C ALA A 59 1.71 3.20 -3.44
N LEU A 60 0.84 2.88 -2.47
CA LEU A 60 0.70 1.55 -1.85
C LEU A 60 0.38 0.49 -2.91
N LYS A 61 -0.57 0.74 -3.81
CA LYS A 61 -0.93 -0.19 -4.90
C LYS A 61 0.14 -0.31 -5.98
N LYS A 62 0.84 0.78 -6.28
CA LYS A 62 1.79 0.84 -7.41
C LYS A 62 3.12 0.17 -7.09
N TYR A 63 3.50 0.13 -5.81
CA TYR A 63 4.79 -0.43 -5.37
C TYR A 63 4.69 -1.52 -4.30
N GLY A 64 3.52 -1.74 -3.70
CA GLY A 64 3.30 -2.74 -2.66
C GLY A 64 2.61 -3.99 -3.19
N ASN A 65 3.11 -5.16 -2.82
CA ASN A 65 2.43 -6.43 -3.00
C ASN A 65 1.52 -6.68 -1.80
N ASP A 66 0.20 -6.68 -2.01
CA ASP A 66 -0.77 -7.05 -0.98
C ASP A 66 -0.74 -8.57 -0.78
N LEU A 67 -0.21 -9.02 0.35
CA LEU A 67 -0.11 -10.44 0.69
C LEU A 67 -1.42 -10.98 1.27
N THR A 68 -2.23 -10.12 1.89
CA THR A 68 -3.55 -10.53 2.41
C THR A 68 -4.49 -10.84 1.26
N ALA A 69 -4.54 -9.98 0.23
CA ALA A 69 -5.33 -10.24 -0.97
C ALA A 69 -4.85 -11.50 -1.71
N GLN A 70 -3.54 -11.76 -1.73
CA GLN A 70 -3.00 -12.99 -2.32
C GLN A 70 -3.38 -14.24 -1.53
N ALA A 71 -3.36 -14.18 -0.19
CA ALA A 71 -3.84 -15.25 0.68
C ALA A 71 -5.35 -15.51 0.48
N GLU A 72 -6.17 -14.46 0.39
CA GLU A 72 -7.61 -14.57 0.14
C GLU A 72 -7.89 -15.23 -1.22
N SER A 73 -7.09 -14.90 -2.25
CA SER A 73 -7.22 -15.49 -3.57
C SER A 73 -6.74 -16.95 -3.67
N GLY A 74 -6.21 -17.53 -2.59
CA GLY A 74 -5.72 -18.91 -2.56
C GLY A 74 -4.46 -19.15 -3.39
N LYS A 75 -3.76 -18.09 -3.81
CA LYS A 75 -2.56 -18.17 -4.67
C LYS A 75 -1.26 -18.43 -3.90
N MET A 76 -1.29 -18.45 -2.57
CA MET A 76 -0.12 -18.69 -1.75
C MET A 76 -0.07 -20.13 -1.26
N ASP A 77 1.06 -20.80 -1.47
CA ASP A 77 1.30 -22.14 -0.96
C ASP A 77 1.31 -22.15 0.58
N PRO A 78 0.82 -23.22 1.23
CA PRO A 78 0.85 -23.32 2.68
C PRO A 78 2.29 -23.42 3.17
N ILE A 79 2.69 -22.53 4.08
CA ILE A 79 4.03 -22.54 4.67
C ILE A 79 4.10 -23.65 5.72
N ILE A 80 5.04 -24.59 5.55
CA ILE A 80 5.29 -25.70 6.47
C ILE A 80 6.53 -25.40 7.33
N GLY A 81 6.46 -25.69 8.63
CA GLY A 81 7.62 -25.67 9.52
C GLY A 81 8.03 -24.30 10.07
N ARG A 82 7.25 -23.24 9.84
CA ARG A 82 7.52 -21.87 10.36
C ARG A 82 6.52 -21.37 11.39
N ASP A 83 5.74 -22.28 11.98
CA ASP A 83 4.64 -21.94 12.87
C ASP A 83 5.08 -21.22 14.15
N GLU A 84 6.25 -21.56 14.69
CA GLU A 84 6.79 -20.92 15.89
C GLU A 84 7.20 -19.48 15.64
N GLU A 85 7.82 -19.23 14.48
CA GLU A 85 8.27 -17.91 14.04
C GLU A 85 7.08 -16.98 13.82
N ILE A 86 6.05 -17.48 13.13
CA ILE A 86 4.80 -16.75 12.89
C ILE A 86 4.11 -16.44 14.22
N LYS A 87 3.99 -17.42 15.13
CA LYS A 87 3.43 -17.20 16.48
C LYS A 87 4.20 -16.14 17.27
N ARG A 88 5.54 -16.13 17.17
CA ARG A 88 6.39 -15.12 17.82
C ARG A 88 6.16 -13.73 17.24
N VAL A 89 6.03 -13.61 15.92
CA VAL A 89 5.71 -12.36 15.23
C VAL A 89 4.34 -11.82 15.67
N ILE A 90 3.29 -12.66 15.66
CA ILE A 90 1.95 -12.28 16.13
C ILE A 90 2.00 -11.79 17.58
N ARG A 91 2.73 -12.49 18.45
CA ARG A 91 2.90 -12.11 19.86
C ARG A 91 3.57 -10.75 20.02
N ILE A 92 4.59 -10.44 19.22
CA ILE A 92 5.30 -9.15 19.26
C ILE A 92 4.39 -8.03 18.76
N LEU A 93 3.72 -8.24 17.62
CA LEU A 93 2.79 -7.28 17.02
C LEU A 93 1.61 -6.95 17.94
N SER A 94 1.18 -7.91 18.76
CA SER A 94 0.08 -7.73 19.74
C SER A 94 0.47 -6.92 20.97
N ARG A 95 1.74 -6.52 21.13
CA ARG A 95 2.20 -5.74 22.29
C ARG A 95 1.79 -4.27 22.14
N ARG A 96 1.54 -3.61 23.27
CA ARG A 96 1.28 -2.15 23.31
C ARG A 96 2.54 -1.32 23.05
N THR A 97 3.73 -1.84 23.37
CA THR A 97 5.01 -1.15 23.21
C THR A 97 6.04 -2.07 22.56
N LYS A 98 6.94 -1.51 21.74
CA LYS A 98 7.95 -2.25 20.96
C LYS A 98 7.34 -3.39 20.13
N ASN A 99 6.29 -3.07 19.38
CA ASN A 99 5.51 -4.00 18.57
C ASN A 99 6.04 -4.17 17.14
N ASN A 100 7.33 -3.90 16.92
CA ASN A 100 7.99 -4.02 15.61
C ASN A 100 8.93 -5.24 15.64
N PRO A 101 8.49 -6.42 15.16
CA PRO A 101 9.36 -7.56 15.02
C PRO A 101 10.41 -7.28 13.94
N VAL A 102 11.63 -7.77 14.17
CA VAL A 102 12.72 -7.74 13.18
C VAL A 102 13.16 -9.17 12.94
N LEU A 103 13.10 -9.60 11.67
CA LEU A 103 13.49 -10.94 11.27
C LEU A 103 14.97 -10.93 10.85
N ILE A 104 15.83 -11.49 11.71
CA ILE A 104 17.28 -11.56 11.53
C ILE A 104 17.64 -12.97 11.03
N GLY A 105 18.63 -13.07 10.13
CA GLY A 105 19.04 -14.32 9.49
C GLY A 105 19.76 -14.09 8.17
N GLU A 106 20.43 -15.13 7.66
CA GLU A 106 21.13 -15.10 6.38
C GLU A 106 20.16 -14.91 5.20
N PRO A 107 20.59 -14.32 4.08
CA PRO A 107 19.78 -14.28 2.87
C PRO A 107 19.46 -15.71 2.40
N GLY A 108 18.23 -15.95 1.94
CA GLY A 108 17.79 -17.27 1.46
C GLY A 108 17.14 -18.17 2.51
N VAL A 109 17.17 -17.82 3.80
CA VAL A 109 16.47 -18.59 4.87
C VAL A 109 14.94 -18.44 4.86
N GLY A 110 14.35 -17.87 3.81
CA GLY A 110 12.89 -17.76 3.63
C GLY A 110 12.18 -16.82 4.61
N LYS A 111 12.80 -15.69 4.99
CA LYS A 111 12.14 -14.70 5.86
C LYS A 111 10.82 -14.17 5.26
N THR A 112 10.74 -14.08 3.94
CA THR A 112 9.51 -13.72 3.22
C THR A 112 8.38 -14.71 3.49
N ALA A 113 8.67 -16.00 3.58
CA ALA A 113 7.69 -17.04 3.86
C ALA A 113 7.05 -16.87 5.25
N VAL A 114 7.78 -16.33 6.24
CA VAL A 114 7.20 -16.02 7.56
C VAL A 114 6.10 -14.95 7.43
N VAL A 115 6.25 -14.00 6.52
CA VAL A 115 5.31 -12.90 6.32
C VAL A 115 4.13 -13.32 5.46
N GLU A 116 4.36 -14.15 4.44
CA GLU A 116 3.28 -14.81 3.69
C GLU A 116 2.44 -15.68 4.62
N GLY A 117 3.07 -16.43 5.53
CA GLY A 117 2.37 -17.23 6.55
C GLY A 117 1.62 -16.39 7.58
N LEU A 118 2.15 -15.21 7.94
CA LEU A 118 1.42 -14.25 8.76
C LEU A 118 0.15 -13.77 8.03
N ALA A 119 0.24 -13.42 6.75
CA ALA A 119 -0.92 -12.99 5.95
C ALA A 119 -1.98 -14.10 5.85
N GLN A 120 -1.56 -15.36 5.63
CA GLN A 120 -2.48 -16.51 5.63
C GLN A 120 -3.21 -16.68 6.97
N ARG A 121 -2.51 -16.51 8.10
CA ARG A 121 -3.15 -16.62 9.42
C ARG A 121 -4.12 -15.49 9.71
N ILE A 122 -3.83 -14.28 9.23
CA ILE A 122 -4.76 -13.15 9.34
C ILE A 122 -6.05 -13.44 8.57
N VAL A 123 -5.94 -13.95 7.33
CA VAL A 123 -7.11 -14.33 6.51
C VAL A 123 -7.92 -15.47 7.15
N LYS A 124 -7.24 -16.44 7.77
CA LYS A 124 -7.88 -17.53 8.52
C LYS A 124 -8.51 -17.09 9.84
N GLY A 125 -8.26 -15.86 10.31
CA GLY A 125 -8.74 -15.36 11.59
C GLY A 125 -7.98 -15.91 12.81
N ASP A 126 -6.82 -16.56 12.63
CA ASP A 126 -5.98 -17.11 13.71
C ASP A 126 -5.05 -16.02 14.31
N VAL A 127 -5.60 -14.83 14.53
CA VAL A 127 -4.91 -13.67 15.11
C VAL A 127 -5.85 -12.92 16.06
N PRO A 128 -5.34 -12.29 17.13
CA PRO A 128 -6.17 -11.47 18.01
C PRO A 128 -6.82 -10.32 17.23
N SER A 129 -8.00 -9.88 17.68
CA SER A 129 -8.80 -8.82 17.03
C SER A 129 -8.03 -7.53 16.75
N ASN A 130 -7.03 -7.22 17.58
CA ASN A 130 -6.15 -6.06 17.42
C ASN A 130 -5.23 -6.13 16.17
N LEU A 131 -5.16 -7.28 15.49
CA LEU A 131 -4.21 -7.59 14.42
C LEU A 131 -4.92 -8.03 13.13
N GLN A 132 -6.25 -7.89 13.06
CA GLN A 132 -7.04 -8.13 11.85
C GLN A 132 -6.83 -6.97 10.87
N CYS A 133 -5.75 -7.05 10.09
CA CYS A 133 -5.29 -5.96 9.25
C CYS A 133 -4.74 -6.48 7.92
N ARG A 134 -4.62 -5.60 6.91
CA ARG A 134 -3.95 -5.95 5.66
C ARG A 134 -2.43 -5.88 5.78
N VAL A 135 -1.76 -6.86 5.18
CA VAL A 135 -0.30 -6.98 5.12
C VAL A 135 0.17 -6.61 3.71
N ILE A 136 0.96 -5.54 3.62
CA ILE A 136 1.51 -5.03 2.35
C ILE A 136 3.04 -5.09 2.42
N LEU A 137 3.64 -5.78 1.44
CA LEU A 137 5.07 -5.97 1.30
C LEU A 137 5.65 -5.01 0.24
N TYR A 138 6.69 -4.27 0.58
CA TYR A 138 7.39 -3.39 -0.35
C TYR A 138 8.74 -3.98 -0.79
N PRO A 139 9.03 -4.04 -2.11
CA PRO A 139 10.27 -4.61 -2.64
C PRO A 139 11.49 -3.66 -2.58
N VAL A 140 11.31 -2.35 -2.40
CA VAL A 140 12.40 -1.36 -2.62
C VAL A 140 13.28 -1.10 -1.39
N LEU A 141 12.85 -1.48 -0.19
CA LEU A 141 13.67 -1.51 1.03
C LEU A 141 12.84 -2.29 2.06
N HIS A 142 13.19 -3.55 2.28
CA HIS A 142 12.65 -4.54 3.22
C HIS A 142 11.87 -4.00 4.46
N SER A 143 10.68 -3.44 4.22
CA SER A 143 9.81 -2.82 5.20
C SER A 143 8.38 -3.22 4.85
N ILE A 144 7.71 -3.91 5.76
CA ILE A 144 6.28 -4.25 5.65
C ILE A 144 5.52 -3.29 6.54
N ARG A 145 4.51 -2.61 6.00
CA ARG A 145 3.66 -1.71 6.77
C ARG A 145 2.26 -2.31 6.88
N CYS A 146 1.81 -2.50 8.11
CA CYS A 146 0.43 -2.89 8.41
C CYS A 146 -0.42 -1.61 8.55
N THR A 147 -1.47 -1.46 7.75
CA THR A 147 -2.18 -0.17 7.56
C THR A 147 -3.10 0.25 8.72
N ILE A 148 -3.08 -0.45 9.85
CA ILE A 148 -3.85 -0.02 11.04
C ILE A 148 -2.86 0.18 12.19
N HIS A 149 -2.39 1.42 12.33
CA HIS A 149 -1.85 1.98 13.59
C HIS A 149 -0.46 1.56 14.12
N LYS A 150 0.56 1.47 13.24
CA LYS A 150 2.00 1.27 13.55
C LYS A 150 2.41 -0.18 13.84
N ALA A 151 2.62 -0.94 12.77
CA ALA A 151 3.60 -2.02 12.79
C ALA A 151 4.43 -1.95 11.52
N LEU A 152 5.73 -1.74 11.67
CA LEU A 152 6.71 -1.97 10.61
C LEU A 152 7.53 -3.21 10.92
N LEU A 153 7.42 -4.21 10.06
CA LEU A 153 8.27 -5.39 10.05
C LEU A 153 9.45 -5.08 9.14
N TYR A 154 10.66 -4.96 9.71
CA TYR A 154 11.88 -4.71 8.96
C TYR A 154 12.64 -6.03 8.76
N PHE A 155 13.14 -6.26 7.55
CA PHE A 155 14.16 -7.29 7.33
C PHE A 155 15.51 -6.63 7.11
N TYR A 156 16.49 -7.01 7.93
CA TYR A 156 17.88 -6.72 7.66
C TYR A 156 18.50 -7.93 6.94
N SER A 157 19.04 -7.70 5.75
CA SER A 157 19.98 -8.62 5.10
C SER A 157 21.40 -8.14 5.46
N SER A 158 22.20 -8.99 6.09
CA SER A 158 23.55 -8.62 6.55
C SER A 158 24.54 -8.30 5.43
N SER A 159 24.16 -8.46 4.16
CA SER A 159 25.05 -8.24 3.00
C SER A 159 25.31 -6.76 2.65
N GLN A 160 24.73 -5.79 3.36
CA GLN A 160 24.88 -4.35 3.06
C GLN A 160 25.46 -3.51 4.21
N LEU A 161 25.95 -4.12 5.29
CA LEU A 161 26.39 -3.39 6.50
C LEU A 161 27.91 -3.34 6.73
N PHE A 162 28.72 -3.78 5.78
CA PHE A 162 30.17 -3.56 5.82
C PHE A 162 30.69 -3.14 4.45
N HIS A 163 30.71 -1.82 4.23
CA HIS A 163 31.79 -1.15 3.51
C HIS A 163 32.03 0.22 4.12
#